data_AF-A0A2D6MIQ6-F1
#
_entry.id   AF-A0A2D6MIQ6-F1
#
_cell.length_a   1.000
_cell.length_b   1.000
_cell.length_c   1.000
_cell.angle_alpha   90.00
_cell.angle_beta   90.00
_cell.angle_gamma   90.00
#
_symmetry.space_group_name_H-M   'P 1'
#
loop_
_entity.id
_entity.type
_entity.pdbx_description
1 polymer ?
#
loop_
_entity_poly.entity_id
_entity_poly.type
_entity_poly.pdbx_seq_one_letter_code
_entity_poly.pdbx_strand_id
1 'polypeptide(L)'
;MKKNDLKQLIKPLVKECIHEVLLEEGLLSTVVAEVTKGLSGDLIVERQQKPDPQLFNEDMQVQRKSQETRVKLQEHRQKLMDSIGGSSYNGVDLFEGTQPMKNRESQSGAPDLGDPRDAGVDISSILGNASHIWQSIK
;
A
#
# COMPACT_ATOMS: atom_id res chain seq x y z
N MET A 1 -63.53 1.34 8.22
CA MET A 1 -62.78 1.26 6.95
C MET A 1 -61.89 0.02 6.99
N LYS A 2 -61.92 -0.81 5.94
CA LYS A 2 -61.27 -2.13 5.96
C LYS A 2 -59.77 -1.94 5.71
N LYS A 3 -58.92 -2.53 6.54
CA LYS A 3 -57.44 -2.44 6.48
C LYS A 3 -56.87 -2.81 5.10
N ASN A 4 -57.62 -3.55 4.28
CA ASN A 4 -57.27 -3.89 2.90
C ASN A 4 -57.29 -2.68 1.96
N ASP A 5 -58.25 -1.78 2.11
CA ASP A 5 -58.38 -0.61 1.22
C ASP A 5 -57.23 0.37 1.48
N LEU A 6 -56.85 0.53 2.75
CA LEU A 6 -55.68 1.34 3.14
C LEU A 6 -54.36 0.75 2.60
N LYS A 7 -54.21 -0.58 2.64
CA LYS A 7 -53.03 -1.25 2.07
C LYS A 7 -52.98 -1.13 0.55
N GLN A 8 -54.12 -1.12 -0.14
CA GLN A 8 -54.15 -0.91 -1.59
C GLN A 8 -53.72 0.51 -1.98
N LEU A 9 -54.02 1.51 -1.16
CA LEU A 9 -53.63 2.90 -1.41
C LEU A 9 -52.15 3.18 -1.07
N ILE A 10 -51.63 2.58 0.00
CA ILE A 10 -50.25 2.83 0.48
C ILE A 10 -49.20 2.04 -0.30
N LYS A 11 -49.54 0.84 -0.79
CA LYS A 11 -48.61 -0.01 -1.56
C LYS A 11 -47.95 0.68 -2.77
N PRO A 12 -48.66 1.41 -3.64
CA PRO A 12 -48.02 2.08 -4.78
C PRO A 12 -47.07 3.20 -4.33
N LEU A 13 -47.45 3.99 -3.33
CA LEU A 13 -46.60 5.03 -2.73
C LEU A 13 -45.31 4.45 -2.15
N VAL A 14 -45.41 3.38 -1.36
CA VAL A 14 -44.22 2.70 -0.81
C VAL A 14 -43.37 2.09 -1.92
N LYS A 15 -43.99 1.59 -3.00
CA LYS A 15 -43.26 1.04 -4.14
C LYS A 15 -42.47 2.14 -4.87
N GLU A 16 -43.05 3.31 -5.11
CA GLU A 16 -42.35 4.44 -5.74
C GLU A 16 -41.21 4.96 -4.85
N CYS A 17 -41.46 5.18 -3.55
CA CYS A 17 -40.40 5.61 -2.63
C CYS A 17 -39.23 4.62 -2.57
N ILE A 18 -39.50 3.31 -2.60
CA ILE A 18 -38.43 2.30 -2.64
C ILE A 18 -37.68 2.33 -3.98
N HIS A 19 -38.36 2.57 -5.11
CA HIS A 19 -37.67 2.65 -6.40
C HIS A 19 -36.78 3.90 -6.48
N GLU A 20 -37.24 5.04 -5.97
CA GLU A 20 -36.48 6.29 -5.91
C GLU A 20 -35.22 6.12 -5.03
N VAL A 21 -35.39 5.62 -3.80
CA VAL A 21 -34.28 5.40 -2.87
C VAL A 21 -33.29 4.33 -3.37
N LEU A 22 -33.75 3.28 -4.05
CA LEU A 22 -32.84 2.23 -4.55
C LEU A 22 -32.13 2.60 -5.86
N LEU A 23 -32.78 3.35 -6.76
CA LEU A 23 -32.26 3.65 -8.10
C LEU A 23 -31.69 5.06 -8.23
N GLU A 24 -32.32 6.08 -7.64
CA GLU A 24 -31.86 7.48 -7.75
C GLU A 24 -30.81 7.82 -6.69
N GLU A 25 -31.03 7.42 -5.43
CA GLU A 25 -30.02 7.61 -4.37
C GLU A 25 -28.87 6.60 -4.47
N GLY A 26 -28.98 5.61 -5.36
CA GLY A 26 -27.87 4.72 -5.72
C GLY A 26 -27.39 3.79 -4.61
N LEU A 27 -28.14 3.66 -3.51
CA LEU A 27 -27.76 2.85 -2.35
C LEU A 27 -27.51 1.39 -2.72
N LEU A 28 -28.32 0.82 -3.62
CA LEU A 28 -28.14 -0.55 -4.08
C LEU A 28 -26.86 -0.70 -4.92
N SER A 29 -26.54 0.30 -5.73
CA SER A 29 -25.30 0.33 -6.52
C SER A 29 -24.07 0.41 -5.63
N THR A 30 -24.10 1.23 -4.58
CA THR A 30 -23.01 1.35 -3.60
C THR A 30 -22.81 0.05 -2.84
N VAL A 31 -23.88 -0.58 -2.35
CA VAL A 31 -23.77 -1.86 -1.62
C VAL A 31 -23.27 -2.97 -2.53
N VAL A 32 -23.76 -3.06 -3.78
CA VAL A 32 -23.26 -4.04 -4.75
C VAL A 32 -21.81 -3.75 -5.14
N ALA A 33 -21.40 -2.49 -5.28
CA ALA A 33 -20.01 -2.11 -5.53
C ALA A 33 -19.08 -2.48 -4.35
N GLU A 34 -19.53 -2.27 -3.12
CA GLU A 34 -18.79 -2.66 -1.90
C GLU A 34 -18.66 -4.18 -1.80
N VAL A 35 -19.76 -4.92 -2.03
CA VAL A 35 -19.79 -6.39 -1.99
C VAL A 35 -19.00 -6.99 -3.15
N THR A 36 -19.04 -6.39 -4.34
CA THR A 36 -18.21 -6.84 -5.47
C THR A 36 -16.74 -6.52 -5.25
N LYS A 37 -16.36 -5.39 -4.64
CA LYS A 37 -14.98 -5.15 -4.18
C LYS A 37 -14.54 -6.14 -3.09
N GLY A 38 -15.46 -6.53 -2.19
CA GLY A 38 -15.17 -7.51 -1.13
C GLY A 38 -15.10 -8.96 -1.61
N LEU A 39 -15.89 -9.33 -2.63
CA LEU A 39 -15.89 -10.66 -3.24
C LEU A 39 -14.83 -10.80 -4.34
N SER A 40 -14.54 -9.72 -5.05
CA SER A 40 -13.40 -9.62 -5.97
C SER A 40 -12.17 -9.40 -5.10
N GLY A 41 -11.75 -10.46 -4.41
CA GLY A 41 -10.48 -10.49 -3.70
C GLY A 41 -9.40 -9.89 -4.60
N ASP A 42 -8.61 -8.99 -4.01
CA ASP A 42 -7.55 -8.16 -4.57
C ASP A 42 -6.82 -8.79 -5.78
N LEU A 43 -7.47 -8.77 -6.93
CA LEU A 43 -6.92 -9.21 -8.20
C LEU A 43 -6.42 -7.94 -8.85
N ILE A 44 -5.19 -7.60 -8.47
CA ILE A 44 -4.34 -6.69 -9.21
C ILE A 44 -4.19 -7.29 -10.62
N VAL A 45 -5.11 -6.94 -11.52
CA VAL A 45 -4.98 -7.24 -12.93
C VAL A 45 -4.03 -6.20 -13.50
N GLU A 46 -2.82 -6.65 -13.83
CA GLU A 46 -1.84 -5.88 -14.57
C GLU A 46 -2.44 -5.50 -15.93
N ARG A 47 -2.80 -4.23 -16.08
CA ARG A 47 -3.22 -3.68 -17.37
C ARG A 47 -1.94 -3.59 -18.22
N GLN A 48 -1.68 -4.61 -19.05
CA GLN A 48 -0.55 -4.59 -19.98
C GLN A 48 -0.64 -3.37 -20.91
N GLN A 49 0.08 -2.31 -20.55
CA GLN A 49 0.32 -1.18 -21.41
C GLN A 49 1.47 -1.57 -22.33
N LYS A 50 1.23 -1.54 -23.65
CA LYS A 50 2.26 -1.80 -24.65
C LYS A 50 3.38 -0.78 -24.47
N PRO A 51 4.67 -1.18 -24.46
CA PRO A 51 5.76 -0.24 -24.27
C PRO A 51 5.90 0.65 -25.50
N ASP A 52 5.66 1.96 -25.31
CA ASP A 52 5.92 2.99 -26.31
C ASP A 52 7.43 3.26 -26.41
N PRO A 53 8.00 3.46 -27.61
CA PRO A 53 9.45 3.68 -27.80
C PRO A 53 9.98 5.05 -27.31
N GLN A 54 9.26 5.77 -26.44
CA GLN A 54 9.70 7.05 -25.85
C GLN A 54 10.49 6.89 -24.53
N LEU A 55 10.72 5.65 -24.09
CA LEU A 55 11.28 5.27 -22.77
C LEU A 55 12.72 5.74 -22.49
N PHE A 56 13.48 6.18 -23.51
CA PHE A 56 14.89 6.57 -23.31
C PHE A 56 15.07 7.86 -22.47
N ASN A 57 14.02 8.71 -22.38
CA ASN A 57 14.02 9.88 -21.49
C ASN A 57 13.42 9.59 -20.11
N GLU A 58 12.71 8.46 -19.96
CA GLU A 58 12.03 8.11 -18.72
C GLU A 58 13.01 7.57 -17.68
N ASP A 59 14.00 6.77 -18.11
CA ASP A 59 15.05 6.24 -17.23
C ASP A 59 15.84 7.34 -16.50
N MET A 60 16.17 8.44 -17.18
CA MET A 60 16.87 9.57 -16.56
C MET A 60 16.00 10.28 -15.52
N GLN A 61 14.68 10.37 -15.74
CA GLN A 61 13.74 10.95 -14.80
C GLN A 61 13.48 10.03 -13.61
N VAL A 62 13.44 8.71 -13.84
CA VAL A 62 13.31 7.70 -12.78
C VAL A 62 14.54 7.71 -11.88
N GLN A 63 15.75 7.82 -12.44
CA GLN A 63 16.98 7.93 -11.64
C GLN A 63 17.04 9.22 -10.80
N ARG A 64 16.57 10.36 -11.33
CA ARG A 64 16.49 11.59 -10.53
C ARG A 64 15.48 11.46 -9.39
N LYS A 65 14.29 10.95 -9.68
CA LYS A 65 13.26 10.73 -8.65
C LYS A 65 13.73 9.73 -7.59
N SER A 66 14.46 8.67 -7.96
CA SER A 66 14.98 7.69 -7.00
C SER A 66 16.07 8.27 -6.10
N GLN A 67 16.92 9.16 -6.62
CA GLN A 67 17.89 9.88 -5.81
C GLN A 67 17.21 10.83 -4.83
N GLU A 68 16.22 11.61 -5.28
CA GLU A 68 15.46 12.52 -4.42
C GLU A 68 14.71 11.78 -3.30
N THR A 69 14.08 10.64 -3.60
CA THR A 69 13.40 9.84 -2.58
C THR A 69 14.37 9.26 -1.57
N ARG A 70 15.56 8.82 -2.02
CA ARG A 70 16.61 8.30 -1.14
C ARG A 70 17.16 9.37 -0.21
N VAL A 71 17.35 10.61 -0.69
CA VAL A 71 17.76 11.76 0.14
C VAL A 71 16.69 12.08 1.18
N LYS A 72 15.43 12.18 0.79
CA LYS A 72 14.31 12.44 1.72
C LYS A 72 14.17 11.34 2.79
N LEU A 73 14.36 10.09 2.40
CA LEU A 73 14.32 8.96 3.33
C LEU A 73 15.49 9.03 4.33
N GLN A 74 16.68 9.41 3.88
CA GLN A 74 17.85 9.59 4.74
C GLN A 74 17.64 10.74 5.74
N GLU A 75 17.10 11.88 5.28
CA GLU A 75 16.73 12.99 6.15
C GLU A 75 15.67 12.59 7.18
N HIS A 76 14.67 11.81 6.78
CA HIS A 76 13.65 11.31 7.69
C HIS A 76 14.25 10.37 8.74
N ARG A 77 15.13 9.46 8.32
CA ARG A 77 15.87 8.57 9.24
C ARG A 77 16.71 9.36 10.23
N GLN A 78 17.41 10.41 9.78
CA GLN A 78 18.18 11.31 10.65
C GLN A 78 17.27 11.96 11.70
N LYS A 79 16.14 12.55 11.29
CA LYS A 79 15.19 13.21 12.21
C LYS A 79 14.61 12.26 13.27
N LEU A 80 14.35 11.01 12.91
CA LEU A 80 13.90 9.99 13.86
C LEU A 80 15.00 9.61 14.86
N MET A 81 16.25 9.50 14.42
CA MET A 81 17.38 9.24 15.31
C MET A 81 17.60 10.41 16.27
N ASP A 82 17.55 11.65 15.76
CA ASP A 82 17.73 12.86 16.55
C ASP A 82 16.60 13.01 17.60
N SER A 83 15.35 12.67 17.26
CA SER A 83 14.23 12.74 18.21
C SER A 83 14.31 11.68 19.30
N ILE A 84 14.78 10.47 18.96
CA ILE A 84 14.99 9.38 19.93
C ILE A 84 16.11 9.73 20.91
N GLY A 85 17.26 10.20 20.43
CA GLY A 85 18.44 10.48 21.28
C GLY A 85 18.37 11.80 22.06
N GLY A 86 17.82 12.86 21.47
CA GLY A 86 17.89 14.21 22.05
C GLY A 86 16.80 14.54 23.08
N SER A 87 15.64 13.88 23.02
CA SER A 87 14.47 14.24 23.86
C SER A 87 14.04 13.17 24.87
N SER A 88 14.64 11.99 24.81
CA SER A 88 14.32 10.90 25.72
C SER A 88 15.14 11.03 27.01
N TYR A 89 14.49 10.82 28.16
CA TYR A 89 15.13 10.73 29.50
C TYR A 89 15.93 11.97 29.96
N ASN A 90 15.28 13.14 30.04
CA ASN A 90 15.85 14.32 30.73
C ASN A 90 17.19 14.81 30.12
N GLY A 91 17.38 14.62 28.81
CA GLY A 91 18.61 15.00 28.10
C GLY A 91 19.76 13.99 28.24
N VAL A 92 19.48 12.76 28.69
CA VAL A 92 20.45 11.66 28.73
C VAL A 92 20.24 10.76 27.52
N ASP A 93 21.23 10.72 26.64
CA ASP A 93 21.23 9.81 25.48
C ASP A 93 21.42 8.36 25.96
N LEU A 94 20.31 7.62 26.07
CA LEU A 94 20.33 6.21 26.47
C LEU A 94 21.02 5.28 25.47
N PHE A 95 21.29 5.76 24.26
CA PHE A 95 21.91 4.97 23.19
C PHE A 95 23.34 5.42 22.89
N GLU A 96 23.90 6.34 23.67
CA GLU A 96 25.29 6.75 23.57
C GLU A 96 26.22 5.54 23.70
N GLY A 97 27.09 5.32 22.71
CA GLY A 97 28.02 4.18 22.70
C GLY A 97 27.39 2.84 22.30
N THR A 98 26.11 2.79 21.93
CA THR A 98 25.52 1.56 21.36
C THR A 98 26.09 1.29 19.96
N GLN A 99 26.52 0.05 19.72
CA GLN A 99 26.97 -0.39 18.40
C GLN A 99 26.00 -1.45 17.87
N PRO A 100 25.78 -1.50 16.54
CA PRO A 100 25.00 -2.58 15.94
C PRO A 100 25.58 -3.94 16.34
N MET A 101 24.72 -4.84 16.79
CA MET A 101 25.10 -6.19 17.20
C MET A 101 25.63 -6.96 15.99
N LYS A 102 26.93 -7.31 16.02
CA LYS A 102 27.62 -7.96 14.89
C LYS A 102 27.38 -9.46 14.78
N ASN A 103 27.02 -10.12 15.88
CA ASN A 103 26.87 -11.56 15.91
C ASN A 103 25.51 -11.88 16.53
N ARG A 104 24.55 -12.29 15.69
CA ARG A 104 23.30 -12.86 16.15
C ARG A 104 23.44 -14.37 16.08
N GLU A 105 23.23 -15.04 17.21
CA GLU A 105 23.07 -16.49 17.21
C GLU A 105 21.86 -16.83 16.33
N SER A 106 22.09 -17.59 15.27
CA SER A 106 21.05 -18.00 14.33
C SER A 106 20.07 -18.93 15.03
N GLN A 107 19.04 -18.37 15.66
CA GLN A 107 17.89 -19.12 16.16
C GLN A 107 17.01 -19.51 14.97
N SER A 108 16.59 -20.78 14.94
CA SER A 108 15.69 -21.28 13.90
C SER A 108 14.39 -20.47 13.90
N GLY A 109 14.08 -19.83 12.78
CA GLY A 109 12.90 -18.97 12.61
C GLY A 109 13.13 -17.47 12.81
N ALA A 110 14.33 -17.03 13.21
CA ALA A 110 14.67 -15.61 13.24
C ALA A 110 14.92 -15.08 11.82
N PRO A 111 14.34 -13.93 11.42
CA PRO A 111 14.63 -13.32 10.13
C PRO A 111 16.10 -12.89 10.08
N ASP A 112 16.81 -13.32 9.03
CA ASP A 112 18.15 -12.82 8.74
C ASP A 112 18.05 -11.36 8.29
N LEU A 113 18.61 -10.46 9.09
CA LEU A 113 18.59 -9.01 8.79
C LEU A 113 19.90 -8.53 8.15
N GLY A 114 20.83 -9.44 7.82
CA GLY A 114 22.10 -9.10 7.19
C GLY A 114 23.09 -8.36 8.10
N ASP A 115 24.25 -7.99 7.55
CA ASP A 115 25.24 -7.18 8.26
C ASP A 115 24.74 -5.72 8.38
N PRO A 116 24.75 -5.11 9.58
CA PRO A 116 24.38 -3.71 9.76
C PRO A 116 25.20 -2.69 8.95
N ARG A 117 26.36 -3.09 8.42
CA ARG A 117 27.23 -2.28 7.55
C ARG A 117 27.06 -2.61 6.07
N ASP A 118 26.22 -3.58 5.73
CA ASP A 118 25.91 -3.88 4.36
C ASP A 118 25.15 -2.70 3.73
N ALA A 119 25.57 -2.31 2.53
CA ALA A 119 24.87 -1.31 1.73
C ALA A 119 23.51 -1.84 1.22
N GLY A 120 23.25 -3.13 1.41
CA GLY A 120 22.06 -3.83 0.95
C GLY A 120 22.19 -4.29 -0.49
N VAL A 121 21.14 -4.96 -0.97
CA VAL A 121 21.07 -5.44 -2.36
C VAL A 121 20.43 -4.37 -3.23
N ASP A 122 21.09 -3.99 -4.32
CA ASP A 122 20.52 -3.08 -5.32
C ASP A 122 19.43 -3.79 -6.15
N ILE A 123 18.18 -3.52 -5.78
CA ILE A 123 16.99 -4.06 -6.46
C ILE A 123 16.57 -3.25 -7.69
N SER A 124 17.32 -2.22 -8.10
CA SER A 124 16.98 -1.43 -9.29
C SER A 124 16.91 -2.28 -10.56
N SER A 125 17.80 -3.28 -10.68
CA SER A 125 17.79 -4.26 -11.76
C SER A 125 16.57 -5.18 -11.75
N ILE A 126 15.95 -5.40 -10.57
CA ILE A 126 14.78 -6.25 -10.42
C ILE A 126 13.52 -5.51 -10.85
N LEU A 127 13.39 -4.20 -10.58
CA LEU A 127 12.15 -3.47 -10.90
C LEU A 127 11.84 -3.42 -12.41
N GLY A 128 12.86 -3.51 -13.27
CA GLY A 128 12.70 -3.58 -14.74
C GLY A 128 12.71 -4.99 -15.33
N ASN A 129 13.44 -5.93 -14.72
CA ASN A 129 13.63 -7.31 -15.25
C ASN A 129 13.02 -8.41 -14.36
N ALA A 130 12.21 -8.08 -13.35
CA ALA A 130 11.62 -9.03 -12.40
C ALA A 130 10.92 -10.19 -13.12
N SER A 131 10.19 -9.93 -14.21
CA SER A 131 9.48 -10.94 -14.99
C SER A 131 10.41 -12.03 -15.52
N HIS A 132 11.61 -11.69 -16.00
CA HIS A 132 12.60 -12.65 -16.48
C HIS A 132 13.26 -13.43 -15.34
N ILE A 133 13.51 -12.79 -14.20
CA ILE A 133 14.08 -13.45 -13.01
C ILE A 133 13.09 -14.49 -12.47
N TRP A 134 11.80 -14.14 -12.34
CA TRP A 134 10.76 -15.08 -11.92
C TRP A 134 10.53 -16.21 -12.93
N GLN A 135 10.68 -15.95 -14.23
CA GLN A 135 10.66 -17.01 -15.26
C GLN A 135 11.85 -17.97 -15.15
N SER A 136 13.04 -17.47 -14.78
CA SER A 136 14.24 -18.30 -14.61
C SER A 136 14.28 -19.11 -13.30
N ILE A 137 13.41 -18.77 -12.34
CA ILE A 137 13.28 -19.48 -11.05
C ILE A 137 12.25 -20.62 -11.14
N LYS A 138 11.54 -20.76 -12.26
CA LYS A 138 10.61 -21.87 -12.53
C LYS A 138 11.33 -23.10 -13.09
#